data_AF-A0A4W5JT66-F1
#
_entry.id   AF-A0A4W5JT66-F1
#
_cell.length_a   1.000
_cell.length_b   1.000
_cell.length_c   1.000
_cell.angle_alpha   90.00
_cell.angle_beta   90.00
_cell.angle_gamma   90.00
#
_symmetry.space_group_name_H-M   'P 1'
#
loop_
_entity.id
_entity.type
_entity.pdbx_description
1 polymer ?
#
loop_
_entity_poly.entity_id
_entity_poly.type
_entity_poly.pdbx_seq_one_letter_code
_entity_poly.pdbx_strand_id
1 'polypeptide(L)'
;FRQTRNATCQTSQPDQVFTELKELRDIVVEQRVEMRDMVVEQRVELREMVVEQRVELRNMVVEQRVELKEMVVEQRVELRNMVVEQRVELRNMVVEQRVELRNMVVEQRVELRNMGARVTASESQVDELEVEELKKENADRPKVAFYAALTDSGRIGPFNAEVPLVYSKVFPNKSESDAPNPGDIGVYMYKNYKRIMFNYAHNPGGNRRFVVNAVTLELEEGVLYMSLPSGRGLCDDSDNLNANSGFLLFPM
;
A
#
# COMPACT_ATOMS: atom_id res chain seq x y z
N PHE A 1 -36.78 81.43 146.28
CA PHE A 1 -36.59 82.80 145.76
C PHE A 1 -35.65 82.74 144.54
N ARG A 2 -35.99 83.48 143.48
CA ARG A 2 -35.31 83.56 142.17
C ARG A 2 -33.90 84.16 142.25
N GLN A 3 -33.00 83.73 141.36
CA GLN A 3 -32.23 84.52 140.37
C GLN A 3 -31.17 83.61 139.72
N THR A 4 -30.75 83.67 138.46
CA THR A 4 -31.20 84.27 137.19
C THR A 4 -30.36 83.55 136.12
N ARG A 5 -30.90 83.33 134.93
CA ARG A 5 -30.17 82.77 133.77
C ARG A 5 -29.00 83.67 133.38
N ASN A 6 -27.93 83.09 132.89
CA ASN A 6 -27.17 83.63 131.76
C ASN A 6 -26.62 82.46 130.93
N ALA A 7 -27.13 82.35 129.71
CA ALA A 7 -26.56 81.54 128.66
C ALA A 7 -25.47 82.39 127.99
N THR A 8 -24.24 81.87 127.94
CA THR A 8 -23.16 82.40 127.10
C THR A 8 -22.79 81.34 126.09
N CYS A 9 -22.88 81.76 124.83
CA CYS A 9 -22.56 81.02 123.62
C CYS A 9 -21.06 81.20 123.30
N GLN A 10 -20.53 80.24 122.54
CA GLN A 10 -19.26 80.25 121.79
C GLN A 10 -18.00 79.93 122.63
N THR A 11 -17.03 79.18 122.15
CA THR A 11 -16.47 79.10 120.79
C THR A 11 -15.87 77.70 120.56
N SER A 12 -16.23 77.04 119.46
CA SER A 12 -15.49 75.89 118.94
C SER A 12 -14.12 76.37 118.47
N GLN A 13 -13.06 75.68 118.91
CA GLN A 13 -11.69 76.00 118.47
C GLN A 13 -11.60 75.86 116.94
N PRO A 14 -10.90 76.77 116.22
CA PRO A 14 -10.74 76.70 114.77
C PRO A 14 -10.30 75.31 114.28
N ASP A 15 -9.43 74.63 115.04
CA ASP A 15 -8.89 73.30 114.73
C ASP A 15 -9.94 72.19 114.71
N GLN A 16 -11.00 72.26 115.53
CA GLN A 16 -12.09 71.27 115.55
C GLN A 16 -12.91 71.35 114.27
N VAL A 17 -13.21 72.57 113.79
CA VAL A 17 -13.96 72.80 112.54
C VAL A 17 -13.17 72.33 111.32
N PHE A 18 -11.85 72.57 111.27
CA PHE A 18 -11.00 72.06 110.19
C PHE A 18 -10.89 70.52 110.19
N THR A 19 -10.95 69.89 111.36
CA THR A 19 -10.92 68.42 111.49
C THR A 19 -12.22 67.79 110.98
N GLU A 20 -13.38 68.29 111.42
CA GLU A 20 -14.69 67.82 110.96
C GLU A 20 -14.89 68.04 109.45
N LEU A 21 -14.45 69.17 108.90
CA LEU A 21 -14.49 69.42 107.45
C LEU A 21 -13.55 68.50 106.65
N LYS A 22 -12.40 68.12 107.24
CA LYS A 22 -11.47 67.16 106.64
C LYS A 22 -12.09 65.76 106.58
N GLU A 23 -12.71 65.32 107.67
CA GLU A 23 -13.44 64.04 107.75
C GLU A 23 -14.60 64.00 106.76
N LEU A 24 -15.42 65.06 106.69
CA LEU A 24 -16.50 65.16 105.71
C LEU A 24 -15.97 65.11 104.26
N ARG A 25 -14.86 65.80 103.97
CA ARG A 25 -14.23 65.74 102.64
C ARG A 25 -13.76 64.32 102.33
N ASP A 26 -13.12 63.65 103.28
CA ASP A 26 -12.59 62.31 103.08
C ASP A 26 -13.74 61.29 102.88
N ILE A 27 -14.86 61.41 103.61
CA ILE A 27 -16.08 60.62 103.39
C ILE A 27 -16.68 60.90 101.99
N VAL A 28 -16.79 62.16 101.58
CA VAL A 28 -17.30 62.52 100.25
C VAL A 28 -16.39 61.99 99.14
N VAL A 29 -15.08 62.02 99.35
CA VAL A 29 -14.09 61.45 98.42
C VAL A 29 -14.24 59.93 98.35
N GLU A 30 -14.37 59.26 99.49
CA GLU A 30 -14.56 57.80 99.60
C GLU A 30 -15.83 57.36 98.88
N GLN A 31 -16.99 57.96 99.19
CA GLN A 31 -18.24 57.69 98.50
C GLN A 31 -18.15 57.94 96.99
N ARG A 32 -17.41 58.98 96.57
CA ARG A 32 -17.21 59.27 95.15
C ARG A 32 -16.34 58.22 94.46
N VAL A 33 -15.34 57.68 95.12
CA VAL A 33 -14.51 56.58 94.61
C VAL A 33 -15.35 55.31 94.52
N GLU A 34 -16.09 54.95 95.56
CA GLU A 34 -17.00 53.80 95.55
C GLU A 34 -18.02 53.88 94.41
N MET A 35 -18.68 55.03 94.25
CA MET A 35 -19.60 55.24 93.12
C MET A 35 -18.90 55.10 91.76
N ARG A 36 -17.66 55.58 91.65
CA ARG A 36 -16.88 55.45 90.41
C ARG A 36 -16.53 53.99 90.13
N ASP A 37 -16.11 53.25 91.14
CA ASP A 37 -15.69 51.85 91.01
C ASP A 37 -16.86 50.96 90.63
N MET A 38 -18.05 51.16 91.24
CA MET A 38 -19.29 50.49 90.82
C MET A 38 -19.62 50.76 89.34
N VAL A 39 -19.49 52.01 88.88
CA VAL A 39 -19.72 52.35 87.47
C VAL A 39 -18.68 51.69 86.55
N VAL A 40 -17.42 51.57 87.00
CA VAL A 40 -16.37 50.89 86.25
C VAL A 40 -16.64 49.39 86.15
N GLU A 41 -17.00 48.73 87.25
CA GLU A 41 -17.35 47.31 87.28
C GLU A 41 -18.51 46.99 86.33
N GLN A 42 -19.63 47.72 86.43
CA GLN A 42 -20.77 47.55 85.52
C GLN A 42 -20.36 47.74 84.05
N ARG A 43 -19.46 48.68 83.76
CA ARG A 43 -18.96 48.90 82.39
C ARG A 43 -18.07 47.76 81.90
N VAL A 44 -17.30 47.12 82.77
CA VAL A 44 -16.49 45.94 82.43
C VAL A 44 -17.41 44.76 82.12
N GLU A 45 -18.38 44.47 82.99
CA GLU A 45 -19.37 43.41 82.76
C GLU A 45 -20.13 43.59 81.44
N LEU A 46 -20.62 44.81 81.17
CA LEU A 46 -21.27 45.13 79.90
C LEU A 46 -20.33 44.91 78.69
N ARG A 47 -19.04 45.24 78.83
CA ARG A 47 -18.05 45.02 77.76
C ARG A 47 -17.80 43.54 77.53
N GLU A 48 -17.68 42.74 78.59
CA GLU A 48 -17.48 41.29 78.51
C GLU A 48 -18.65 40.63 77.78
N MET A 49 -19.90 40.96 78.15
CA MET A 49 -21.09 40.47 77.46
C MET A 49 -21.11 40.86 75.97
N VAL A 50 -20.72 42.10 75.63
CA VAL A 50 -20.64 42.53 74.22
C VAL A 50 -19.56 41.77 73.46
N VAL A 51 -18.41 41.48 74.10
CA VAL A 51 -17.32 40.72 73.49
C VAL A 51 -17.75 39.27 73.26
N GLU A 52 -18.40 38.63 74.24
CA GLU A 52 -18.94 37.27 74.11
C GLU A 52 -19.92 37.17 72.95
N GLN A 53 -20.94 38.04 72.91
CA GLN A 53 -21.90 38.07 71.80
C GLN A 53 -21.22 38.27 70.44
N ARG A 54 -20.17 39.11 70.36
CA ARG A 54 -19.41 39.30 69.12
C ARG A 54 -18.64 38.05 68.71
N VAL A 55 -18.07 37.31 69.65
CA VAL A 55 -17.37 36.05 69.38
C VAL A 55 -18.35 35.00 68.89
N GLU A 56 -19.52 34.88 69.53
CA GLU A 56 -20.59 33.96 69.09
C GLU A 56 -21.05 34.27 67.65
N LEU A 57 -21.38 35.54 67.37
CA LEU A 57 -21.74 35.97 66.01
C LEU A 57 -20.63 35.66 65.00
N ARG A 58 -19.36 35.88 65.38
CA ARG A 58 -18.22 35.58 64.51
C ARG A 58 -18.09 34.08 64.24
N ASN A 59 -18.26 33.24 65.25
CA ASN A 59 -18.19 31.79 65.11
C ASN A 59 -19.29 31.28 64.17
N MET A 60 -20.53 31.75 64.32
CA MET A 60 -21.61 31.41 63.40
C MET A 60 -21.30 31.81 61.95
N VAL A 61 -20.73 33.00 61.73
CA VAL A 61 -20.32 33.44 60.38
C VAL A 61 -19.19 32.56 59.82
N VAL A 62 -18.25 32.13 60.67
CA VAL A 62 -17.15 31.25 60.25
C VAL A 62 -17.68 29.86 59.89
N GLU A 63 -18.57 29.29 60.70
CA GLU A 63 -19.21 27.99 60.45
C GLU A 63 -19.98 28.01 59.13
N GLN A 64 -20.86 28.99 58.91
CA GLN A 64 -21.58 29.14 57.65
C GLN A 64 -20.63 29.27 56.45
N ARG A 65 -19.49 29.95 56.61
CA ARG A 65 -18.49 30.07 55.54
C ARG A 65 -17.77 28.76 55.24
N VAL A 66 -17.55 27.92 56.25
CA VAL A 66 -16.95 26.59 56.06
C VAL A 66 -17.94 25.69 55.32
N GLU A 67 -19.19 25.63 55.75
CA GLU A 67 -20.26 24.87 55.08
C GLU A 67 -20.42 25.27 53.61
N LEU A 68 -20.47 26.59 53.33
CA LEU A 68 -20.51 27.09 51.96
C LEU A 68 -19.31 26.64 51.12
N LYS A 69 -18.10 26.63 51.69
CA LYS A 69 -16.90 26.16 50.98
C LYS A 69 -16.96 24.66 50.70
N GLU A 70 -17.44 23.86 51.65
CA GLU A 70 -17.59 22.42 51.49
C GLU A 70 -18.57 22.10 50.35
N MET A 71 -19.73 22.74 50.33
CA MET A 71 -20.70 22.57 49.22
C MET A 71 -20.09 22.96 47.86
N VAL A 72 -19.32 24.04 47.79
CA VAL A 72 -18.66 24.45 46.54
C VAL A 72 -17.61 23.42 46.09
N VAL A 73 -16.86 22.84 47.03
CA VAL A 73 -15.87 21.80 46.72
C VAL A 73 -16.58 20.53 46.23
N GLU A 74 -17.66 20.12 46.89
CA GLU A 74 -18.46 18.95 46.52
C GLU A 74 -19.02 19.10 45.09
N GLN A 75 -19.70 20.21 44.80
CA GLN A 75 -20.20 20.51 43.45
C GLN A 75 -19.09 20.51 42.40
N ARG A 76 -17.89 21.01 42.73
CA ARG A 76 -16.75 20.98 41.80
C ARG A 76 -16.26 19.56 41.54
N VAL A 77 -16.25 18.70 42.55
CA VAL A 77 -15.87 17.28 42.41
C VAL A 77 -16.90 16.55 41.55
N GLU A 78 -18.19 16.75 41.79
CA GLU A 78 -19.27 16.17 40.98
C GLU A 78 -19.16 16.58 39.51
N LEU A 79 -19.02 17.89 39.23
CA LEU A 79 -18.82 18.39 37.87
C LEU A 79 -17.59 17.76 37.20
N ARG A 80 -16.49 17.64 37.94
CA ARG A 80 -15.27 17.01 37.43
C ARG A 80 -15.48 15.54 37.10
N ASN A 81 -16.18 14.80 37.95
CA ASN A 81 -16.47 13.38 37.74
C ASN A 81 -17.33 13.19 36.49
N MET A 82 -18.39 13.99 36.32
CA MET A 82 -19.22 13.96 35.09
C MET A 82 -18.40 14.22 33.83
N VAL A 83 -17.49 15.20 33.86
CA VAL A 83 -16.60 15.47 32.71
C VAL A 83 -15.65 14.31 32.44
N VAL A 84 -15.12 13.67 33.47
CA VAL A 84 -14.24 12.51 33.32
C VAL A 84 -15.00 11.32 32.75
N GLU A 85 -16.20 11.03 33.27
CA GLU A 85 -17.07 9.95 32.78
C GLU A 85 -17.41 10.14 31.30
N GLN A 86 -17.90 11.33 30.91
CA GLN A 86 -18.18 11.64 29.51
C GLN A 86 -16.95 11.47 28.61
N ARG A 87 -15.76 11.87 29.09
CA ARG A 87 -14.51 11.68 28.33
C ARG A 87 -14.15 10.20 28.16
N VAL A 88 -14.37 9.38 29.18
CA VAL A 88 -14.12 7.94 29.12
C VAL A 88 -15.09 7.27 28.15
N GLU A 89 -16.38 7.62 28.22
CA GLU A 89 -17.40 7.12 27.28
C GLU A 89 -17.06 7.46 25.83
N LEU A 90 -16.76 8.74 25.54
CA LEU A 90 -16.32 9.18 24.21
C LEU A 90 -15.09 8.41 23.73
N ARG A 91 -14.11 8.20 24.61
CA ARG A 91 -12.90 7.45 24.26
C ARG A 91 -13.22 5.99 23.93
N ASN A 92 -14.09 5.35 24.70
CA ASN A 92 -14.50 3.96 24.46
C ASN A 92 -15.20 3.83 23.11
N MET A 93 -16.15 4.71 22.79
CA MET A 93 -16.81 4.72 21.48
C MET A 93 -15.81 4.86 20.32
N VAL A 94 -14.82 5.76 20.44
CA VAL A 94 -13.78 5.92 19.41
C VAL A 94 -12.91 4.67 19.28
N VAL A 95 -12.58 4.02 20.39
CA VAL A 95 -11.77 2.79 20.38
C VAL A 95 -12.56 1.64 19.74
N GLU A 96 -13.82 1.47 20.11
CA GLU A 96 -14.71 0.45 19.55
C GLU A 96 -14.86 0.62 18.03
N GLN A 97 -15.20 1.82 17.56
CA GLN A 97 -15.29 2.12 16.13
C GLN A 97 -13.97 1.83 15.39
N ARG A 98 -12.82 2.15 16.01
CA ARG A 98 -11.50 1.85 15.41
C ARG A 98 -11.22 0.36 15.33
N VAL A 99 -11.62 -0.41 16.33
CA VAL A 99 -11.46 -1.87 16.34
C VAL A 99 -12.34 -2.51 15.26
N GLU A 100 -13.60 -2.08 15.15
CA GLU A 100 -14.52 -2.54 14.11
C GLU A 100 -13.99 -2.25 12.70
N LEU A 101 -13.58 -1.02 12.43
CA LEU A 101 -12.96 -0.63 11.15
C LEU A 101 -11.72 -1.48 10.85
N ARG A 102 -10.87 -1.71 11.86
CA ARG A 102 -9.66 -2.52 11.69
C ARG A 102 -10.00 -3.96 11.33
N ASN A 103 -11.00 -4.55 11.97
CA ASN A 103 -11.43 -5.92 11.67
C ASN A 103 -11.93 -6.04 10.23
N MET A 104 -12.77 -5.11 9.78
CA MET A 104 -13.24 -5.08 8.38
C MET A 104 -12.08 -4.97 7.38
N VAL A 105 -11.10 -4.10 7.65
CA VAL A 105 -9.92 -3.96 6.77
C VAL A 105 -9.08 -5.24 6.75
N VAL A 106 -8.94 -5.92 7.88
CA VAL A 106 -8.20 -7.19 7.95
C VAL A 106 -8.92 -8.28 7.18
N GLU A 107 -10.24 -8.41 7.34
CA GLU A 107 -11.07 -9.38 6.61
C GLU A 107 -10.97 -9.17 5.09
N GLN A 108 -11.17 -7.93 4.61
CA GLN A 108 -11.04 -7.60 3.18
C GLN A 108 -9.64 -7.93 2.63
N ARG A 109 -8.58 -7.69 3.41
CA ARG A 109 -7.21 -8.05 2.99
C ARG A 109 -7.01 -9.55 2.85
N VAL A 110 -7.61 -10.35 3.74
CA VAL A 110 -7.56 -11.81 3.67
C VAL A 110 -8.31 -12.30 2.43
N GLU A 111 -9.50 -11.78 2.17
CA GLU A 111 -10.28 -12.12 0.98
C GLU A 111 -9.53 -11.77 -0.32
N LEU A 112 -8.98 -10.55 -0.40
CA LEU A 112 -8.17 -10.13 -1.55
C LEU A 112 -6.95 -11.02 -1.77
N ARG A 113 -6.28 -11.46 -0.69
CA ARG A 113 -5.16 -12.39 -0.77
C ARG A 113 -5.60 -13.75 -1.32
N ASN A 114 -6.72 -14.27 -0.86
CA ASN A 114 -7.26 -15.55 -1.32
C ASN A 114 -7.69 -15.48 -2.80
N MET A 115 -8.34 -14.39 -3.21
CA MET A 115 -8.69 -14.16 -4.60
C MET A 115 -7.44 -14.02 -5.48
N GLY A 116 -6.43 -13.27 -5.03
CA GLY A 116 -5.15 -13.16 -5.73
C GLY A 116 -4.47 -14.50 -5.96
N ALA A 117 -4.40 -15.35 -4.92
CA ALA A 117 -3.84 -16.69 -5.04
C ALA A 117 -4.62 -17.58 -6.03
N ARG A 118 -5.96 -17.49 -6.05
CA ARG A 118 -6.80 -18.23 -7.01
C ARG A 118 -6.59 -17.74 -8.44
N VAL A 119 -6.50 -16.42 -8.64
CA VAL A 119 -6.24 -15.84 -9.96
C VAL A 119 -4.88 -16.29 -10.49
N THR A 120 -3.82 -16.19 -9.70
CA THR A 120 -2.48 -16.66 -10.11
C THR A 120 -2.47 -18.16 -10.43
N ALA A 121 -3.19 -18.98 -9.66
CA ALA A 121 -3.31 -20.41 -9.95
C ALA A 121 -4.06 -20.67 -11.27
N SER A 122 -5.15 -19.93 -11.52
CA SER A 122 -5.90 -20.04 -12.77
C SER A 122 -5.13 -19.50 -13.98
N GLU A 123 -4.41 -18.40 -13.85
CA GLU A 123 -3.51 -17.86 -14.89
C GLU A 123 -2.46 -18.91 -15.28
N SER A 124 -1.79 -19.52 -14.30
CA SER A 124 -0.82 -20.59 -14.58
C SER A 124 -1.44 -21.82 -15.25
N GLN A 125 -2.69 -22.17 -14.92
CA GLN A 125 -3.40 -23.28 -15.58
C GLN A 125 -3.77 -22.94 -17.02
N VAL A 126 -4.17 -21.71 -17.29
CA VAL A 126 -4.47 -21.24 -18.65
C VAL A 126 -3.19 -21.23 -19.48
N ASP A 127 -2.09 -20.69 -18.96
CA ASP A 127 -0.79 -20.69 -19.65
C ASP A 127 -0.33 -22.12 -20.01
N GLU A 128 -0.50 -23.08 -19.08
CA GLU A 128 -0.15 -24.49 -19.33
C GLU A 128 -1.04 -25.12 -20.42
N LEU A 129 -2.34 -24.88 -20.38
CA LEU A 129 -3.28 -25.36 -21.39
C LEU A 129 -3.00 -24.74 -22.77
N GLU A 130 -2.75 -23.43 -22.86
CA GLU A 130 -2.41 -22.76 -24.12
C GLU A 130 -1.12 -23.35 -24.74
N VAL A 131 -0.11 -23.61 -23.91
CA VAL A 131 1.13 -24.24 -24.38
C VAL A 131 0.89 -25.66 -24.89
N GLU A 132 0.08 -26.46 -24.20
CA GLU A 132 -0.25 -27.81 -24.65
C GLU A 132 -1.09 -27.81 -25.94
N GLU A 133 -2.05 -26.88 -26.08
CA GLU A 133 -2.80 -26.71 -27.32
C GLU A 133 -1.90 -26.31 -28.49
N LEU A 134 -0.99 -25.35 -28.30
CA LEU A 134 -0.04 -24.92 -29.33
C LEU A 134 0.93 -26.04 -29.73
N LYS A 135 1.40 -26.84 -28.77
CA LYS A 135 2.25 -28.00 -29.06
C LYS A 135 1.48 -29.03 -29.90
N LYS A 136 0.23 -29.30 -29.54
CA LYS A 136 -0.62 -30.23 -30.29
C LYS A 136 -0.90 -29.71 -31.69
N GLU A 137 -1.27 -28.45 -31.84
CA GLU A 137 -1.47 -27.82 -33.15
C GLU A 137 -0.21 -27.88 -34.02
N ASN A 138 0.95 -27.59 -33.45
CA ASN A 138 2.24 -27.69 -34.15
C ASN A 138 2.66 -29.14 -34.44
N ALA A 139 2.15 -30.13 -33.70
CA ALA A 139 2.36 -31.55 -33.99
C ALA A 139 1.42 -32.05 -35.10
N ASP A 140 0.18 -31.56 -35.11
CA ASP A 140 -0.85 -31.94 -36.08
C ASP A 140 -0.65 -31.25 -37.43
N ARG A 141 0.04 -30.10 -37.48
CA ARG A 141 0.42 -29.44 -38.74
C ARG A 141 1.48 -30.28 -39.49
N PRO A 142 1.24 -30.69 -40.75
CA PRO A 142 2.22 -31.44 -41.52
C PRO A 142 3.48 -30.60 -41.77
N LYS A 143 4.63 -31.17 -41.45
CA LYS A 143 5.95 -30.58 -41.67
C LYS A 143 6.63 -31.29 -42.82
N VAL A 144 6.72 -30.64 -43.97
CA VAL A 144 7.37 -31.21 -45.16
C VAL A 144 8.48 -30.29 -45.60
N ALA A 145 9.69 -30.82 -45.65
CA ALA A 145 10.84 -30.21 -46.30
C ALA A 145 11.65 -31.30 -46.98
N PHE A 146 12.22 -30.99 -48.14
CA PHE A 146 13.08 -31.90 -48.88
C PHE A 146 14.26 -31.16 -49.49
N TYR A 147 15.35 -31.90 -49.64
CA TYR A 147 16.54 -31.49 -50.38
C TYR A 147 17.05 -32.71 -51.13
N ALA A 148 17.37 -32.53 -52.40
CA ALA A 148 17.90 -33.57 -53.25
C ALA A 148 18.96 -32.97 -54.19
N ALA A 149 20.08 -33.65 -54.38
CA ALA A 149 21.13 -33.24 -55.32
C ALA A 149 21.49 -34.39 -56.27
N LEU A 150 21.99 -34.07 -57.47
CA LEU A 150 22.43 -35.09 -58.42
C LEU A 150 23.76 -35.73 -58.00
N THR A 151 24.51 -35.10 -57.08
CA THR A 151 25.74 -35.66 -56.47
C THR A 151 26.83 -35.98 -57.49
N ASP A 152 27.70 -36.95 -57.23
CA ASP A 152 28.80 -37.41 -58.09
C ASP A 152 28.38 -37.93 -59.48
N SER A 153 27.14 -37.68 -59.94
CA SER A 153 26.55 -38.12 -61.21
C SER A 153 27.41 -37.82 -62.46
N GLY A 154 28.41 -36.96 -62.34
CA GLY A 154 29.26 -36.57 -63.44
C GLY A 154 28.45 -35.81 -64.48
N ARG A 155 28.71 -36.08 -65.76
CA ARG A 155 27.96 -35.49 -66.87
C ARG A 155 26.67 -36.26 -67.14
N ILE A 156 25.54 -35.53 -67.18
CA ILE A 156 24.21 -36.06 -67.54
C ILE A 156 23.76 -35.42 -68.85
N GLY A 157 23.45 -36.24 -69.85
CA GLY A 157 23.10 -35.80 -71.21
C GLY A 157 24.32 -35.34 -72.03
N PRO A 158 24.12 -34.78 -73.24
CA PRO A 158 22.83 -34.54 -73.89
C PRO A 158 22.19 -35.83 -74.39
N PHE A 159 20.89 -35.97 -74.13
CA PHE A 159 20.07 -37.05 -74.70
C PHE A 159 19.35 -36.55 -75.95
N ASN A 160 19.02 -37.47 -76.86
CA ASN A 160 18.23 -37.15 -78.06
C ASN A 160 16.73 -37.04 -77.77
N ALA A 161 16.30 -37.42 -76.56
CA ALA A 161 14.93 -37.30 -76.07
C ALA A 161 14.95 -36.65 -74.68
N GLU A 162 13.80 -36.11 -74.27
CA GLU A 162 13.63 -35.55 -72.94
C GLU A 162 13.61 -36.69 -71.89
N VAL A 163 14.39 -36.54 -70.81
CA VAL A 163 14.57 -37.56 -69.77
C VAL A 163 14.27 -36.98 -68.38
N PRO A 164 13.36 -37.58 -67.58
CA PRO A 164 13.15 -37.18 -66.20
C PRO A 164 14.44 -37.28 -65.37
N LEU A 165 14.74 -36.26 -64.58
CA LEU A 165 15.89 -36.25 -63.70
C LEU A 165 15.62 -37.10 -62.46
N VAL A 166 16.49 -38.07 -62.21
CA VAL A 166 16.44 -38.93 -61.03
C VAL A 166 17.51 -38.48 -60.05
N TYR A 167 17.08 -37.92 -58.93
CA TYR A 167 17.95 -37.53 -57.82
C TYR A 167 18.26 -38.75 -56.97
N SER A 168 19.35 -39.43 -57.31
CA SER A 168 19.79 -40.63 -56.59
C SER A 168 21.22 -40.44 -56.08
N LYS A 169 21.47 -40.86 -54.84
CA LYS A 169 22.83 -40.99 -54.30
C LYS A 169 23.44 -42.28 -54.84
N VAL A 170 23.75 -42.29 -56.13
CA VAL A 170 24.43 -43.41 -56.79
C VAL A 170 25.82 -42.91 -57.15
N PHE A 171 26.84 -43.43 -56.48
CA PHE A 171 28.24 -43.16 -56.83
C PHE A 171 28.51 -43.69 -58.25
N PRO A 172 28.73 -42.85 -59.28
CA PRO A 172 29.00 -43.36 -60.61
C PRO A 172 30.49 -43.65 -60.73
N ASN A 173 30.79 -44.92 -60.92
CA ASN A 173 32.06 -45.36 -61.45
C ASN A 173 32.06 -45.15 -62.98
N LYS A 174 32.29 -43.92 -63.46
CA LYS A 174 32.60 -43.69 -64.88
C LYS A 174 33.38 -42.38 -65.10
N SER A 175 34.53 -42.52 -65.73
CA SER A 175 35.49 -41.46 -66.04
C SER A 175 34.96 -40.43 -67.05
N GLU A 176 35.31 -39.17 -66.78
CA GLU A 176 34.83 -37.91 -67.32
C GLU A 176 35.30 -37.55 -68.76
N SER A 177 35.99 -38.41 -69.51
CA SER A 177 36.80 -37.96 -70.65
C SER A 177 36.14 -37.91 -72.04
N ASP A 178 35.03 -38.63 -72.29
CA ASP A 178 34.61 -38.89 -73.69
C ASP A 178 33.19 -38.40 -74.05
N ALA A 179 32.50 -37.70 -73.14
CA ALA A 179 31.16 -37.17 -73.41
C ALA A 179 31.24 -35.81 -74.13
N PRO A 180 30.51 -35.60 -75.25
CA PRO A 180 30.50 -34.33 -75.97
C PRO A 180 30.08 -33.18 -75.03
N ASN A 181 30.70 -32.01 -75.19
CA ASN A 181 30.33 -30.81 -74.45
C ASN A 181 28.82 -30.56 -74.65
N PRO A 182 28.00 -30.52 -73.58
CA PRO A 182 26.56 -30.41 -73.73
C PRO A 182 26.13 -29.11 -74.41
N GLY A 183 27.02 -28.13 -74.52
CA GLY A 183 26.84 -26.91 -75.30
C GLY A 183 25.90 -25.94 -74.60
N ASP A 184 24.74 -26.36 -74.15
CA ASP A 184 23.81 -25.52 -73.42
C ASP A 184 23.26 -26.28 -72.21
N ILE A 185 23.05 -25.55 -71.12
CA ILE A 185 22.44 -26.12 -69.91
C ILE A 185 20.96 -25.76 -69.88
N GLY A 186 20.13 -26.70 -69.46
CA GLY A 186 18.74 -26.37 -69.19
C GLY A 186 17.94 -27.51 -68.58
N VAL A 187 16.91 -27.14 -67.83
CA VAL A 187 16.05 -28.06 -67.09
C VAL A 187 14.62 -27.56 -67.19
N TYR A 188 13.69 -28.47 -67.51
CA TYR A 188 12.27 -28.22 -67.38
C TYR A 188 11.77 -28.64 -66.00
N MET A 189 10.83 -27.87 -65.47
CA MET A 189 10.05 -28.26 -64.29
C MET A 189 8.61 -28.51 -64.71
N TYR A 190 8.06 -29.62 -64.25
CA TYR A 190 6.70 -30.04 -64.54
C TYR A 190 5.90 -30.13 -63.24
N LYS A 191 4.68 -29.61 -63.28
CA LYS A 191 3.62 -29.90 -62.30
C LYS A 191 2.52 -30.66 -63.03
N ASN A 192 2.20 -31.86 -62.55
CA ASN A 192 1.14 -32.70 -63.12
C ASN A 192 1.26 -32.83 -64.65
N TYR A 193 2.46 -33.18 -65.13
CA TYR A 193 2.79 -33.36 -66.54
C TYR A 193 2.69 -32.10 -67.42
N LYS A 194 2.43 -30.93 -66.84
CA LYS A 194 2.48 -29.63 -67.54
C LYS A 194 3.77 -28.90 -67.20
N ARG A 195 4.53 -28.51 -68.22
CA ARG A 195 5.74 -27.70 -68.04
C ARG A 195 5.35 -26.34 -67.47
N ILE A 196 5.92 -26.00 -66.31
CA ILE A 196 5.67 -24.73 -65.62
C ILE A 196 6.89 -23.81 -65.64
N MET A 197 8.08 -24.34 -65.89
CA MET A 197 9.32 -23.57 -65.93
C MET A 197 10.31 -24.18 -66.91
N PHE A 198 11.11 -23.32 -67.55
CA PHE A 198 12.32 -23.72 -68.27
C PHE A 198 13.48 -22.85 -67.80
N ASN A 199 14.45 -23.49 -67.16
CA ASN A 199 15.72 -22.87 -66.81
C ASN A 199 16.71 -23.14 -67.93
N TYR A 200 17.38 -22.10 -68.44
CA TYR A 200 18.25 -22.19 -69.59
C TYR A 200 19.44 -21.24 -69.46
N ALA A 201 20.62 -21.71 -69.84
CA ALA A 201 21.74 -20.82 -70.16
C ALA A 201 22.52 -21.33 -71.36
N HIS A 202 22.82 -20.40 -72.26
CA HIS A 202 23.64 -20.66 -73.43
C HIS A 202 25.10 -20.90 -73.01
N ASN A 203 25.72 -22.03 -73.37
CA ASN A 203 27.04 -22.41 -72.85
C ASN A 203 28.07 -22.98 -73.85
N PRO A 204 28.25 -22.38 -75.04
CA PRO A 204 28.96 -23.00 -76.16
C PRO A 204 30.43 -23.32 -75.83
N GLY A 205 31.02 -22.62 -74.85
CA GLY A 205 32.40 -22.83 -74.39
C GLY A 205 32.59 -23.93 -73.34
N GLY A 206 31.52 -24.55 -72.83
CA GLY A 206 31.64 -25.67 -71.87
C GLY A 206 32.18 -25.33 -70.48
N ASN A 207 32.30 -24.04 -70.14
CA ASN A 207 32.72 -23.60 -68.81
C ASN A 207 31.61 -23.88 -67.78
N ARG A 208 31.98 -24.00 -66.49
CA ARG A 208 31.00 -24.16 -65.40
C ARG A 208 30.01 -22.97 -65.41
N ARG A 209 28.72 -23.28 -65.47
CA ARG A 209 27.62 -22.31 -65.39
C ARG A 209 26.51 -22.85 -64.50
N PHE A 210 25.85 -21.94 -63.79
CA PHE A 210 24.75 -22.25 -62.89
C PHE A 210 23.49 -21.53 -63.35
N VAL A 211 22.35 -22.19 -63.21
CA VAL A 211 21.03 -21.58 -63.33
C VAL A 211 20.27 -21.88 -62.07
N VAL A 212 19.71 -20.84 -61.46
CA VAL A 212 18.93 -20.94 -60.23
C VAL A 212 17.59 -20.28 -60.47
N ASN A 213 16.53 -20.93 -60.02
CA ASN A 213 15.19 -20.36 -60.05
C ASN A 213 14.38 -20.94 -58.91
N ALA A 214 13.33 -20.23 -58.49
CA ALA A 214 12.46 -20.63 -57.40
C ALA A 214 11.01 -20.36 -57.80
N VAL A 215 10.09 -21.20 -57.31
CA VAL A 215 8.67 -21.04 -57.55
C VAL A 215 7.88 -21.44 -56.32
N THR A 216 6.86 -20.65 -55.99
CA THR A 216 5.85 -21.00 -55.00
C THR A 216 4.64 -21.55 -55.73
N LEU A 217 4.22 -22.76 -55.37
CA LEU A 217 3.11 -23.46 -56.00
C LEU A 217 2.16 -23.94 -54.92
N GLU A 218 0.86 -23.68 -55.11
CA GLU A 218 -0.19 -24.42 -54.42
C GLU A 218 -0.24 -25.83 -55.00
N LEU A 219 -0.19 -26.86 -54.14
CA LEU A 219 -0.17 -28.25 -54.56
C LEU A 219 -1.38 -28.97 -53.96
N GLU A 220 -2.13 -29.65 -54.83
CA GLU A 220 -3.09 -30.68 -54.46
C GLU A 220 -2.40 -32.07 -54.63
N GLU A 221 -3.18 -33.15 -54.75
CA GLU A 221 -2.64 -34.46 -55.12
C GLU A 221 -2.02 -34.42 -56.52
N GLY A 222 -0.74 -34.81 -56.64
CA GLY A 222 -0.01 -34.66 -57.90
C GLY A 222 1.48 -34.94 -57.82
N VAL A 223 2.19 -34.74 -58.93
CA VAL A 223 3.63 -34.98 -59.04
C VAL A 223 4.34 -33.73 -59.54
N LEU A 224 5.43 -33.38 -58.85
CA LEU A 224 6.39 -32.37 -59.26
C LEU A 224 7.70 -33.07 -59.62
N TYR A 225 8.20 -32.84 -60.82
CA TYR A 225 9.48 -33.41 -61.25
C TYR A 225 10.20 -32.48 -62.20
N MET A 226 11.50 -32.71 -62.33
CA MET A 226 12.34 -32.02 -63.30
C MET A 226 12.77 -32.97 -64.39
N SER A 227 13.07 -32.41 -65.56
CA SER A 227 13.35 -33.17 -66.77
C SER A 227 14.43 -32.47 -67.58
N LEU A 228 15.36 -33.23 -68.11
CA LEU A 228 16.44 -32.75 -68.96
C LEU A 228 15.95 -32.70 -70.42
N PRO A 229 15.84 -31.50 -71.04
CA PRO A 229 15.40 -31.37 -72.41
C PRO A 229 16.40 -32.02 -73.39
N SER A 230 15.90 -32.47 -74.53
CA SER A 230 16.74 -32.98 -75.63
C SER A 230 17.81 -31.95 -76.03
N GLY A 231 19.04 -32.41 -76.21
CA GLY A 231 20.17 -31.55 -76.59
C GLY A 231 20.71 -30.64 -75.48
N ARG A 232 20.27 -30.80 -74.22
CA ARG A 232 20.81 -30.09 -73.04
C ARG A 232 21.57 -31.05 -72.15
N GLY A 233 22.52 -30.54 -71.37
CA GLY A 233 23.19 -31.34 -70.35
C GLY A 233 23.39 -30.61 -69.02
N LEU A 234 23.72 -31.40 -68.02
CA LEU A 234 24.11 -30.96 -66.68
C LEU A 234 25.44 -31.64 -66.31
N CYS A 235 26.16 -31.04 -65.38
CA CYS A 235 27.37 -31.64 -64.82
C CYS A 235 27.31 -31.47 -63.31
N ASP A 236 27.63 -32.55 -62.60
CA ASP A 236 27.70 -32.57 -61.15
C ASP A 236 28.97 -33.32 -60.69
N ASP A 237 29.44 -33.03 -59.48
CA ASP A 237 30.62 -33.62 -58.86
C ASP A 237 30.40 -33.80 -57.35
N SER A 238 31.46 -34.10 -56.59
CA SER A 238 31.37 -34.37 -55.16
C SER A 238 30.86 -33.18 -54.34
N ASP A 239 30.83 -31.99 -54.94
CA ASP A 239 30.35 -30.76 -54.30
C ASP A 239 28.83 -30.54 -54.46
N ASN A 240 28.08 -31.47 -55.08
CA ASN A 240 26.62 -31.40 -55.25
C ASN A 240 26.14 -30.10 -55.92
N LEU A 241 26.67 -29.83 -57.11
CA LEU A 241 26.45 -28.60 -57.87
C LEU A 241 25.01 -28.44 -58.37
N ASN A 242 24.24 -29.52 -58.50
CA ASN A 242 22.82 -29.45 -58.90
C ASN A 242 21.92 -29.89 -57.76
N ALA A 243 21.34 -28.92 -57.06
CA ALA A 243 20.40 -29.14 -55.98
C ALA A 243 18.97 -28.71 -56.35
N ASN A 244 18.00 -29.45 -55.83
CA ASN A 244 16.59 -29.10 -55.78
C ASN A 244 16.10 -29.23 -54.34
N SER A 245 15.42 -28.20 -53.84
CA SER A 245 14.91 -28.17 -52.48
C SER A 245 13.57 -27.49 -52.42
N GLY A 246 12.76 -27.88 -51.45
CA GLY A 246 11.47 -27.26 -51.22
C GLY A 246 10.95 -27.57 -49.83
N PHE A 247 9.97 -26.79 -49.40
CA PHE A 247 9.29 -26.98 -48.13
C PHE A 247 7.84 -26.50 -48.23
N LEU A 248 6.99 -27.04 -47.37
CA LEU A 248 5.60 -26.65 -47.26
C LEU A 248 5.50 -25.35 -46.48
N LEU A 249 4.90 -24.33 -47.09
CA LEU A 249 4.65 -23.04 -46.44
C LEU A 249 3.40 -23.10 -45.57
N PHE A 250 2.28 -23.55 -46.15
CA PHE A 250 1.00 -23.70 -45.47
C PHE A 250 0.32 -24.98 -45.96
N PRO A 251 -0.13 -25.87 -45.06
CA PRO A 251 -1.08 -26.91 -45.44
C PRO A 251 -2.42 -26.28 -45.86
N MET A 252 -3.07 -26.89 -46.85
CA MET A 252 -4.41 -26.53 -47.33
C MET A 252 -5.46 -27.47 -46.73
#